data_AF-A0A199NYE7-F1
#
_entry.id   AF-A0A199NYE7-F1
#
_cell.length_a   1.000
_cell.length_b   1.000
_cell.length_c   1.000
_cell.angle_alpha   90.00
_cell.angle_beta   90.00
_cell.angle_gamma   90.00
#
_symmetry.space_group_name_H-M   'P 1'
#
loop_
_entity.id
_entity.type
_entity.pdbx_description
1 polymer ?
#
loop_
_entity_poly.entity_id
_entity_poly.type
_entity_poly.pdbx_seq_one_letter_code
_entity_poly.pdbx_strand_id
1 'polypeptide(L)'
;MSVPYQIPGRAPNDDDRSRVSYYWRERFAEEPYYSDGERFEDYEPAYHAGHEARIRNFNLAYEQVEAELHRDWDNTKGSQTLSWSKARHAVRRAWERAGQD
;
A
#
# COMPACT_ATOMS: atom_id res chain seq x y z
N MET A 1 1.23 39.30 1.38
CA MET A 1 0.23 38.22 1.24
C MET A 1 0.45 37.64 -0.14
N SER A 2 0.90 36.41 -0.40
CA SER A 2 1.05 35.20 0.40
C SER A 2 2.25 34.46 -0.22
N VAL A 3 3.14 33.94 0.61
CA VAL A 3 4.30 33.18 0.14
C VAL A 3 3.83 31.89 -0.56
N PRO A 4 4.24 31.61 -1.81
CA PRO A 4 3.98 30.31 -2.42
C PRO A 4 4.86 29.31 -1.69
N TYR A 5 4.25 28.33 -1.02
CA TYR A 5 4.97 27.18 -0.47
C TYR A 5 5.48 26.32 -1.63
N GLN A 6 6.60 26.74 -2.20
CA GLN A 6 7.52 25.89 -2.93
C GLN A 6 8.37 25.20 -1.87
N ILE A 7 7.92 24.03 -1.40
CA ILE A 7 8.72 23.16 -0.54
C ILE A 7 9.71 22.42 -1.45
N PRO A 8 11.03 22.68 -1.36
CA PRO A 8 12.02 21.90 -2.10
C PRO A 8 12.16 20.54 -1.41
N GLY A 9 11.74 19.47 -2.08
CA GLY A 9 11.90 18.09 -1.58
C GLY A 9 10.73 17.13 -1.78
N ARG A 10 9.67 17.50 -2.53
CA ARG A 10 8.58 16.57 -2.81
C ARG A 10 9.04 15.53 -3.84
N ALA A 11 9.55 14.41 -3.35
CA ALA A 11 9.71 13.20 -4.16
C ALA A 11 8.34 12.90 -4.83
N PRO A 12 8.31 12.59 -6.14
CA PRO A 12 7.07 12.41 -6.91
C PRO A 12 6.14 11.29 -6.40
N ASN A 13 6.50 10.55 -5.35
CA ASN A 13 5.80 9.38 -4.86
C ASN A 13 4.85 9.67 -3.66
N ASP A 14 4.89 10.88 -3.09
CA ASP A 14 4.02 11.26 -1.96
C ASP A 14 2.54 11.37 -2.36
N ASP A 15 2.28 11.79 -3.61
CA ASP A 15 0.93 11.97 -4.13
C ASP A 15 0.22 10.61 -4.32
N ASP A 16 0.94 9.62 -4.85
CA ASP A 16 0.42 8.27 -5.09
C ASP A 16 0.14 7.54 -3.76
N ARG A 17 1.09 7.60 -2.81
CA ARG A 17 0.87 7.14 -1.42
C ARG A 17 -0.39 7.72 -0.82
N SER A 18 -0.51 9.05 -0.87
CA SER A 18 -1.63 9.75 -0.25
C SER A 18 -2.98 9.35 -0.86
N ARG A 19 -3.03 9.16 -2.19
CA ARG A 19 -4.24 8.72 -2.90
C ARG A 19 -4.64 7.29 -2.51
N VAL A 20 -3.68 6.36 -2.52
CA VAL A 20 -3.89 4.98 -2.11
C VAL A 20 -4.35 4.94 -0.65
N SER A 21 -3.68 5.68 0.24
CA SER A 21 -4.03 5.74 1.66
C SER A 21 -5.43 6.30 1.91
N TYR A 22 -5.79 7.41 1.25
CA TYR A 22 -7.10 8.02 1.40
C TYR A 22 -8.22 7.05 0.97
N TYR A 23 -8.05 6.41 -0.19
CA TYR A 23 -9.01 5.46 -0.72
C TYR A 23 -9.18 4.22 0.17
N TRP A 24 -8.06 3.63 0.61
CA TRP A 24 -8.11 2.43 1.45
C TRP A 24 -8.52 2.74 2.89
N ARG A 25 -8.30 3.95 3.40
CA ARG A 25 -8.75 4.34 4.75
C ARG A 25 -10.26 4.15 4.92
N GLU A 26 -11.06 4.53 3.92
CA GLU A 26 -12.52 4.41 3.98
C GLU A 26 -12.97 2.96 3.74
N ARG A 27 -12.28 2.22 2.87
CA ARG A 27 -12.64 0.85 2.48
C ARG A 27 -12.12 -0.23 3.42
N PHE A 28 -11.03 0.02 4.14
CA PHE A 28 -10.37 -0.98 4.97
C PHE A 28 -11.31 -1.57 6.02
N ALA A 29 -12.20 -0.76 6.60
CA ALA A 29 -13.18 -1.23 7.57
C ALA A 29 -14.28 -2.14 6.96
N GLU A 30 -14.44 -2.11 5.63
CA GLU A 30 -15.42 -2.92 4.88
C GLU A 30 -14.80 -4.24 4.38
N GLU A 31 -13.49 -4.42 4.52
CA GLU A 31 -12.79 -5.58 3.98
C GLU A 31 -13.00 -6.83 4.84
N PRO A 32 -13.15 -8.02 4.23
CA PRO A 32 -13.47 -9.26 4.95
C PRO A 32 -12.33 -9.76 5.86
N TYR A 33 -11.11 -9.24 5.68
CA TYR A 33 -9.96 -9.55 6.55
C TYR A 33 -9.77 -8.52 7.68
N TYR A 34 -10.57 -7.46 7.72
CA TYR A 34 -10.54 -6.48 8.78
C TYR A 34 -11.03 -7.09 10.11
N SER A 35 -10.27 -6.88 11.18
CA SER A 35 -10.67 -7.22 12.55
C SER A 35 -10.77 -5.98 13.43
N ASP A 36 -11.68 -6.03 14.41
CA ASP A 36 -11.82 -4.98 15.43
C ASP A 36 -10.49 -4.79 16.19
N GLY A 37 -10.07 -3.53 16.32
CA GLY A 37 -8.78 -3.15 16.93
C GLY A 37 -7.60 -3.02 15.96
N GLU A 38 -7.79 -3.32 14.67
CA GLU A 38 -6.75 -3.10 13.67
C GLU A 38 -6.71 -1.66 13.17
N ARG A 39 -5.51 -1.10 13.08
CA ARG A 39 -5.29 0.27 12.63
C ARG A 39 -4.89 0.28 11.17
N PHE A 40 -5.51 1.16 10.39
CA PHE A 40 -5.15 1.38 9.00
C PHE A 40 -3.65 1.72 8.85
N GLU A 41 -3.07 2.44 9.80
CA GLU A 41 -1.65 2.83 9.78
C GLU A 41 -0.71 1.62 9.66
N ASP A 42 -1.04 0.49 10.30
CA ASP A 42 -0.26 -0.76 10.21
C ASP A 42 -0.42 -1.47 8.86
N TYR A 43 -1.46 -1.13 8.09
CA TYR A 43 -1.77 -1.70 6.78
C TYR A 43 -1.39 -0.78 5.62
N GLU A 44 -1.13 0.50 5.88
CA GLU A 44 -0.78 1.50 4.88
C GLU A 44 0.36 1.05 3.95
N PRO A 45 1.52 0.57 4.44
CA PRO A 45 2.59 0.14 3.55
C PRO A 45 2.26 -1.15 2.81
N ALA A 46 1.31 -1.97 3.29
CA ALA A 46 0.84 -3.15 2.57
C ALA A 46 0.07 -2.72 1.31
N TYR A 47 -0.85 -1.76 1.44
CA TYR A 47 -1.57 -1.23 0.28
C TYR A 47 -0.63 -0.52 -0.70
N HIS A 48 0.32 0.25 -0.19
CA HIS A 48 1.29 0.91 -1.04
C HIS A 48 2.18 -0.09 -1.80
N ALA A 49 2.69 -1.11 -1.10
CA ALA A 49 3.52 -2.14 -1.71
C ALA A 49 2.78 -2.89 -2.84
N GLY A 50 1.49 -3.21 -2.65
CA GLY A 50 0.68 -3.82 -3.69
C GLY A 50 0.45 -2.91 -4.91
N HIS A 51 0.19 -1.62 -4.67
CA HIS A 51 -0.02 -0.63 -5.72
C HIS A 51 1.27 -0.41 -6.54
N GLU A 52 2.38 -0.11 -5.87
CA GLU A 52 3.68 0.06 -6.52
C GLU A 52 4.11 -1.20 -7.27
N ALA A 53 3.92 -2.36 -6.66
CA ALA A 53 4.28 -3.60 -7.32
C ALA A 53 3.48 -3.77 -8.62
N ARG A 54 2.20 -3.39 -8.65
CA ARG A 54 1.36 -3.50 -9.87
C ARG A 54 1.85 -2.60 -10.98
N ILE A 55 2.23 -1.37 -10.65
CA ILE A 55 2.81 -0.41 -11.59
C ILE A 55 4.15 -0.94 -12.14
N ARG A 56 5.02 -1.44 -11.26
CA ARG A 56 6.34 -1.97 -11.63
C ARG A 56 6.27 -3.28 -12.41
N ASN A 57 5.28 -4.12 -12.10
CA ASN A 57 5.17 -5.49 -12.59
C ASN A 57 3.83 -5.74 -13.31
N PHE A 58 3.41 -4.80 -14.17
CA PHE A 58 2.09 -4.90 -14.83
C PHE A 58 1.92 -6.16 -15.68
N ASN A 59 3.02 -6.74 -16.19
CA ASN A 59 3.03 -7.99 -16.95
C ASN A 59 3.09 -9.27 -16.11
N LEU A 60 3.35 -9.18 -14.80
CA LEU A 60 3.51 -10.36 -13.96
C LEU A 60 2.19 -10.81 -13.33
N ALA A 61 2.13 -12.10 -13.02
CA ALA A 61 1.04 -12.65 -12.22
C ALA A 61 1.22 -12.25 -10.74
N TYR A 62 0.09 -12.06 -10.05
CA TYR A 62 0.09 -11.72 -8.63
C TYR A 62 0.89 -12.71 -7.78
N GLU A 63 0.87 -14.02 -8.10
CA GLU A 63 1.63 -15.04 -7.36
C GLU A 63 3.15 -14.79 -7.36
N GLN A 64 3.70 -14.32 -8.48
CA GLN A 64 5.13 -14.03 -8.59
C GLN A 64 5.48 -12.79 -7.75
N VAL A 65 4.62 -11.77 -7.81
CA VAL A 65 4.78 -10.56 -7.03
C VAL A 65 4.59 -10.82 -5.54
N GLU A 66 3.63 -11.66 -5.16
CA GLU A 66 3.38 -12.04 -3.76
C GLU A 66 4.64 -12.69 -3.16
N ALA A 67 5.31 -13.58 -3.90
CA ALA A 67 6.54 -14.21 -3.45
C ALA A 67 7.69 -13.21 -3.25
N GLU A 68 7.85 -12.24 -4.17
CA GLU A 68 8.84 -11.16 -4.06
C GLU A 68 8.52 -10.23 -2.89
N LEU A 69 7.28 -9.76 -2.79
CA LEU A 69 6.83 -8.90 -1.71
C LEU A 69 6.91 -9.58 -0.35
N HIS A 70 6.66 -10.89 -0.25
CA HIS A 70 6.82 -11.62 1.00
C HIS A 70 8.27 -11.58 1.48
N ARG A 71 9.22 -11.77 0.56
CA ARG A 71 10.66 -11.72 0.88
C ARG A 71 11.09 -10.33 1.31
N ASP A 72 10.56 -9.30 0.65
CA ASP A 72 10.90 -7.91 0.93
C ASP A 72 10.01 -7.26 2.02
N TRP A 73 9.00 -7.98 2.52
CA TRP A 73 8.04 -7.43 3.48
C TRP A 73 8.71 -6.96 4.76
N ASP A 74 9.73 -7.67 5.23
CA ASP A 74 10.45 -7.29 6.44
C ASP A 74 11.19 -5.95 6.29
N ASN A 75 11.68 -5.65 5.07
CA ASN A 75 12.26 -4.35 4.72
C ASN A 75 11.17 -3.28 4.52
N THR A 76 10.04 -3.65 3.92
CA THR A 76 8.98 -2.71 3.52
C THR A 76 8.10 -2.25 4.69
N LYS A 77 7.78 -3.15 5.64
CA LYS A 77 6.92 -2.83 6.80
C LYS A 77 7.57 -1.83 7.77
N GLY A 78 8.89 -1.65 7.71
CA GLY A 78 9.64 -0.79 8.62
C GLY A 78 9.38 -1.13 10.09
N SER A 79 8.94 -0.13 10.88
CA SER A 79 8.65 -0.28 12.31
C SER A 79 7.29 -0.94 12.61
N GLN A 80 6.52 -1.31 11.59
CA GLN A 80 5.17 -1.84 11.80
C GLN A 80 5.20 -3.31 12.18
N THR A 81 4.30 -3.69 13.08
CA THR A 81 4.22 -5.07 13.61
C THR A 81 3.33 -5.98 12.76
N LEU A 82 2.91 -5.54 11.57
CA LEU A 82 1.99 -6.30 10.73
C LEU A 82 2.65 -7.56 10.15
N SER A 83 2.08 -8.72 10.46
CA SER A 83 2.54 -10.00 9.91
C SER A 83 2.20 -10.11 8.42
N TRP A 84 3.07 -10.76 7.65
CA TRP A 84 2.86 -10.97 6.22
C TRP A 84 1.50 -11.59 5.89
N SER A 85 1.03 -12.56 6.68
CA SER A 85 -0.27 -13.21 6.46
C SER A 85 -1.42 -12.22 6.37
N LYS A 86 -1.40 -11.16 7.18
CA LYS A 86 -2.38 -10.06 7.15
C LYS A 86 -2.07 -9.08 6.02
N ALA A 87 -0.80 -8.71 5.88
CA ALA A 87 -0.36 -7.79 4.84
C ALA A 87 -0.68 -8.28 3.42
N ARG A 88 -0.52 -9.58 3.13
CA ARG A 88 -0.80 -10.15 1.80
C ARG A 88 -2.24 -9.88 1.35
N HIS A 89 -3.20 -9.88 2.28
CA HIS A 89 -4.59 -9.61 1.94
C HIS A 89 -4.75 -8.15 1.47
N ALA A 90 -4.18 -7.19 2.20
CA ALA A 90 -4.18 -5.79 1.80
C ALA A 90 -3.39 -5.53 0.50
N VAL A 91 -2.20 -6.13 0.37
CA VAL A 91 -1.36 -6.08 -0.84
C VAL A 91 -2.15 -6.56 -2.06
N ARG A 92 -2.82 -7.71 -1.94
CA ARG A 92 -3.62 -8.28 -3.03
C ARG A 92 -4.71 -7.32 -3.49
N ARG A 93 -5.42 -6.71 -2.55
CA ARG A 93 -6.53 -5.79 -2.85
C ARG A 93 -6.04 -4.52 -3.53
N ALA A 94 -4.92 -3.96 -3.07
CA ALA A 94 -4.27 -2.84 -3.75
C ALA A 94 -3.80 -3.22 -5.16
N TRP A 95 -3.19 -4.40 -5.33
CA TRP A 95 -2.74 -4.91 -6.62
C TRP A 95 -3.89 -5.08 -7.61
N GLU A 96 -4.97 -5.74 -7.19
CA GLU A 96 -6.16 -5.95 -8.01
C GLU A 96 -6.77 -4.62 -8.45
N ARG A 97 -6.86 -3.64 -7.53
CA ARG A 97 -7.35 -2.29 -7.84
C ARG A 97 -6.45 -1.55 -8.82
N ALA A 98 -5.15 -1.55 -8.60
CA ALA A 98 -4.17 -0.89 -9.47
C ALA A 98 -4.12 -1.51 -10.88
N GLY A 99 -4.64 -2.72 -11.06
CA GLY A 99 -4.79 -3.35 -12.38
C GLY A 99 -6.13 -3.10 -13.06
N GLN A 100 -7.10 -2.53 -12.35
CA GLN A 100 -8.43 -2.18 -12.87
C GLN A 100 -8.53 -0.71 -13.31
N ASP A 101 -7.67 0.16 -12.78
CA ASP A 101 -7.50 1.56 -13.20
C ASP A 101 -6.72 1.62 -14.52
#